data_AF-A0A445I8T5-F1
#
_entry.id   AF-A0A445I8T5-F1
#
_cell.length_a   1.000
_cell.length_b   1.000
_cell.length_c   1.000
_cell.angle_alpha   90.00
_cell.angle_beta   90.00
_cell.angle_gamma   90.00
#
_symmetry.space_group_name_H-M   'P 1'
#
loop_
_entity.id
_entity.type
_entity.pdbx_description
1 polymer ?
#
loop_
_entity_poly.entity_id
_entity_poly.type
_entity_poly.pdbx_seq_one_letter_code
_entity_poly.pdbx_strand_id
1 'polypeptide(L)'
;MTRDWSNLPRDLVSQIVSGLGLIDFLSFRGVCEDWRVASSTLSSEVKESLRCDPWFLIYEEEEDSHSQCSLLSPENKRYTINIPELHGAACLASYKGWLLLFRHGSLFFFSPFSRATIELPNCPFAEATNEHVAAFSSAPTSKDCIVTVVNRISDSELELFFICRGESEWSTRCYDGYKLSTMTTALFCEGKEFHFLDVDNRLAIFDSETKEWNRYNYRICRERSRDQPASSVRTLSYVVRKNVFQDKNTRKMGLLEENDSISTCGTAIPHPKGEFHRIVIKSESIEAAATQPESRHLKGVWIQPIYFYVPPGLTW
;
A
#
# COMPACT_ATOMS: atom_id res chain seq x y z
N MET A 1 48.63 7.74 -5.23
CA MET A 1 47.48 8.64 -5.01
C MET A 1 46.21 7.85 -5.25
N THR A 2 45.57 7.36 -4.20
CA THR A 2 44.22 6.80 -4.27
C THR A 2 43.26 7.96 -4.49
N ARG A 3 42.67 8.06 -5.69
CA ARG A 3 41.59 9.02 -5.93
C ARG A 3 40.44 8.65 -5.01
N ASP A 4 40.01 9.62 -4.22
CA ASP A 4 38.90 9.42 -3.30
C ASP A 4 37.59 9.40 -4.09
N TRP A 5 36.90 8.26 -4.05
CA TRP A 5 35.65 8.02 -4.76
C TRP A 5 34.50 8.92 -4.27
N SER A 6 34.66 9.55 -3.11
CA SER A 6 33.76 10.60 -2.59
C SER A 6 33.70 11.84 -3.51
N ASN A 7 34.78 12.14 -4.25
CA ASN A 7 34.93 13.35 -5.06
C ASN A 7 34.44 13.21 -6.50
N LEU A 8 33.56 12.24 -6.77
CA LEU A 8 33.03 12.04 -8.12
C LEU A 8 32.16 13.24 -8.54
N PRO A 9 32.36 13.83 -9.73
CA PRO A 9 31.49 14.90 -10.24
C PRO A 9 30.01 14.49 -10.23
N ARG A 10 29.13 15.43 -9.88
CA ARG A 10 27.67 15.22 -9.76
C ARG A 10 27.06 14.59 -11.02
N ASP A 11 27.53 14.99 -12.19
CA ASP A 11 27.03 14.47 -13.48
C ASP A 11 27.32 12.97 -13.65
N LEU A 12 28.49 12.52 -13.21
CA LEU A 12 28.84 11.10 -13.24
C LEU A 12 28.05 10.30 -12.20
N VAL A 13 27.84 10.86 -11.01
CA VAL A 13 26.97 10.25 -10.00
C VAL A 13 25.55 10.09 -10.54
N SER A 14 25.03 11.11 -11.25
CA SER A 14 23.70 11.04 -11.87
C SER A 14 23.61 9.97 -12.94
N GLN A 15 24.62 9.85 -13.81
CA GLN A 15 24.65 8.79 -14.82
C GLN A 15 24.67 7.40 -14.17
N ILE A 16 25.49 7.20 -13.13
CA ILE A 16 25.54 5.92 -12.39
C ILE A 16 24.17 5.63 -11.79
N VAL A 17 23.63 6.54 -10.98
CA VAL A 17 22.34 6.39 -10.29
C VAL A 17 21.19 6.10 -11.25
N SER A 18 21.19 6.70 -12.43
CA SER A 18 20.15 6.49 -13.44
C SER A 18 20.11 5.07 -13.99
N GLY A 19 21.25 4.35 -13.99
CA GLY A 19 21.34 2.95 -14.42
C GLY A 19 21.05 1.93 -13.32
N LEU A 20 20.93 2.34 -12.05
CA LEU A 20 20.77 1.41 -10.93
C LEU A 20 19.31 1.02 -10.68
N GLY A 21 19.07 -0.30 -10.58
CA GLY A 21 17.86 -0.84 -9.97
C GLY A 21 17.69 -0.37 -8.52
N LEU A 22 16.52 -0.57 -7.92
CA LEU A 22 16.25 -0.08 -6.57
C LEU A 22 17.28 -0.60 -5.55
N ILE A 23 17.56 -1.89 -5.53
CA ILE A 23 18.46 -2.50 -4.53
C ILE A 23 19.90 -2.01 -4.68
N ASP A 24 20.39 -1.90 -5.91
CA ASP A 24 21.73 -1.37 -6.18
C ASP A 24 21.81 0.11 -5.82
N PHE A 25 20.74 0.87 -6.06
CA PHE A 25 20.63 2.27 -5.65
C PHE A 25 20.66 2.43 -4.12
N LEU A 26 19.95 1.58 -3.38
CA LEU A 26 19.99 1.59 -1.91
C LEU A 26 21.39 1.23 -1.38
N SER A 27 22.03 0.23 -2.00
CA SER A 27 23.42 -0.14 -1.68
C SER A 27 24.39 1.00 -1.96
N PHE A 28 24.24 1.69 -3.10
CA PHE A 28 25.04 2.87 -3.48
C PHE A 28 24.96 3.97 -2.41
N ARG A 29 23.75 4.23 -1.89
CA ARG A 29 23.53 5.21 -0.81
C ARG A 29 24.09 4.79 0.55
N GLY A 30 24.41 3.51 0.72
CA GLY A 30 25.00 2.96 1.93
C GLY A 30 26.52 3.13 2.00
N VAL A 31 27.19 3.50 0.90
CA VAL A 31 28.65 3.54 0.82
C VAL A 31 29.27 4.65 1.66
N CYS A 32 28.86 5.91 1.45
CA CYS A 32 29.31 7.06 2.23
C CYS A 32 28.26 8.20 2.24
N GLU A 33 28.49 9.21 3.09
CA GLU A 33 27.61 10.37 3.21
C GLU A 33 27.52 11.18 1.91
N ASP A 34 28.64 11.44 1.23
CA ASP A 34 28.66 12.23 0.00
C ASP A 34 27.81 11.58 -1.11
N TRP A 35 27.90 10.26 -1.27
CA TRP A 35 27.10 9.51 -2.26
C TRP A 35 25.62 9.52 -1.89
N ARG A 36 25.30 9.41 -0.61
CA ARG A 36 23.94 9.54 -0.10
C ARG A 36 23.36 10.93 -0.38
N VAL A 37 24.13 11.99 -0.15
CA VAL A 37 23.70 13.37 -0.41
C VAL A 37 23.55 13.61 -1.92
N ALA A 38 24.54 13.23 -2.71
CA ALA A 38 24.54 13.42 -4.16
C ALA A 38 23.37 12.71 -4.86
N SER A 39 22.98 11.53 -4.39
CA SER A 39 21.88 10.75 -4.95
C SER A 39 20.49 11.14 -4.45
N SER A 40 20.37 11.95 -3.40
CA SER A 40 19.09 12.33 -2.79
C SER A 40 18.24 13.23 -3.68
N THR A 41 18.85 14.16 -4.41
CA THR A 41 18.14 15.07 -5.32
C THR A 41 17.80 14.43 -6.68
N LEU A 42 18.36 13.26 -6.98
CA LEU A 42 18.32 12.64 -8.31
C LEU A 42 17.24 11.56 -8.43
N SER A 43 16.62 11.12 -7.33
CA SER A 43 15.66 10.01 -7.35
C SER A 43 14.24 10.42 -7.75
N SER A 44 13.85 11.68 -7.49
CA SER A 44 12.48 12.16 -7.73
C SER A 44 12.13 12.25 -9.21
N GLU A 45 13.11 12.54 -10.07
CA GLU A 45 12.89 12.72 -11.52
C GLU A 45 13.04 11.41 -12.32
N VAL A 46 13.77 10.42 -11.80
CA VAL A 46 14.25 9.29 -12.61
C VAL A 46 13.36 8.04 -12.52
N LYS A 47 12.49 7.90 -11.51
CA LYS A 47 11.83 6.59 -11.22
C LYS A 47 10.30 6.57 -11.19
N GLU A 48 9.61 7.70 -11.32
CA GLU A 48 8.13 7.70 -11.47
C GLU A 48 7.66 7.09 -12.81
N SER A 49 8.55 7.00 -13.80
CA SER A 49 8.27 6.45 -15.13
C SER A 49 8.32 4.93 -15.20
N LEU A 50 8.78 4.25 -14.15
CA LEU A 50 8.89 2.79 -14.18
C LEU A 50 7.54 2.16 -13.83
N ARG A 51 6.98 1.49 -14.83
CA ARG A 51 5.90 0.50 -14.72
C ARG A 51 6.37 -0.67 -13.86
N CYS A 52 6.66 -0.43 -12.59
CA CYS A 52 7.19 -1.42 -11.69
C CYS A 52 6.07 -2.35 -11.29
N ASP A 53 6.16 -3.60 -11.72
CA ASP A 53 5.44 -4.69 -11.08
C ASP A 53 5.68 -4.62 -9.56
N PRO A 54 4.63 -4.79 -8.75
CA PRO A 54 4.75 -4.63 -7.32
C PRO A 54 5.59 -5.77 -6.75
N TRP A 55 6.42 -5.39 -5.78
CA TRP A 55 7.17 -6.32 -4.95
C TRP A 55 6.26 -6.78 -3.81
N PHE A 56 6.65 -7.86 -3.14
CA PHE A 56 5.90 -8.42 -2.02
C PHE A 56 6.76 -8.44 -0.77
N LEU A 57 6.34 -7.70 0.26
CA LEU A 57 7.01 -7.63 1.56
C LEU A 57 6.29 -8.54 2.55
N ILE A 58 7.04 -9.36 3.28
CA ILE A 58 6.53 -10.31 4.26
C ILE A 58 7.20 -10.03 5.60
N TYR A 59 6.39 -10.00 6.66
CA TYR A 59 6.84 -9.80 8.02
C TYR A 59 5.91 -10.49 9.01
N GLU A 60 6.35 -10.62 10.26
CA GLU A 60 5.55 -11.10 11.39
C GLU A 60 5.05 -9.88 12.17
N GLU A 61 3.76 -9.87 12.53
CA GLU A 61 3.17 -8.77 13.31
C GLU A 61 3.47 -8.90 14.81
N GLU A 62 3.79 -10.09 15.30
CA GLU A 62 3.98 -10.36 16.73
C GLU A 62 5.09 -9.51 17.35
N GLU A 63 4.83 -8.95 18.54
CA GLU A 63 5.79 -8.07 19.25
C GLU A 63 7.03 -8.80 19.78
N ASP A 64 7.01 -10.12 19.85
CA ASP A 64 8.17 -10.92 20.24
C ASP A 64 8.95 -11.45 19.03
N SER A 65 8.53 -11.09 17.80
CA SER A 65 9.16 -11.57 16.56
C SER A 65 10.40 -10.77 16.18
N HIS A 66 11.22 -11.34 15.30
CA HIS A 66 12.37 -10.61 14.76
C HIS A 66 11.91 -9.53 13.77
N SER A 67 12.50 -8.34 13.81
CA SER A 67 12.27 -7.25 12.83
C SER A 67 12.76 -7.57 11.39
N GLN A 68 13.12 -8.83 11.12
CA GLN A 68 13.60 -9.30 9.84
C GLN A 68 12.40 -9.56 8.90
N CYS A 69 12.34 -8.78 7.83
CA CYS A 69 11.34 -8.94 6.79
C CYS A 69 11.95 -9.60 5.55
N SER A 70 11.12 -10.32 4.80
CA SER A 70 11.47 -10.86 3.48
C SER A 70 10.82 -10.04 2.38
N LEU A 71 11.63 -9.52 1.46
CA LEU A 71 11.18 -8.74 0.33
C LEU A 71 11.40 -9.52 -0.97
N LEU A 72 10.35 -9.64 -1.78
CA LEU A 72 10.34 -10.46 -2.98
C LEU A 72 10.08 -9.62 -4.21
N SER A 73 11.02 -9.71 -5.15
CA SER A 73 10.89 -9.11 -6.48
C SER A 73 9.97 -9.93 -7.39
N PRO A 74 9.45 -9.34 -8.48
CA PRO A 74 8.69 -10.04 -9.50
C PRO A 74 9.42 -11.24 -10.12
N GLU A 75 10.76 -11.18 -10.17
CA GLU A 75 11.63 -12.26 -10.67
C GLU A 75 11.88 -13.36 -9.63
N ASN A 76 11.15 -13.35 -8.49
CA ASN A 76 11.31 -14.26 -7.36
C ASN A 76 12.67 -14.18 -6.65
N LYS A 77 13.44 -13.10 -6.84
CA LYS A 77 14.60 -12.85 -5.97
C LYS A 77 14.12 -12.42 -4.59
N ARG A 78 14.66 -13.07 -3.56
CA ARG A 78 14.39 -12.80 -2.14
C ARG A 78 15.51 -11.97 -1.55
N TYR A 79 15.13 -10.91 -0.85
CA TYR A 79 16.01 -10.02 -0.11
C TYR A 79 15.59 -10.00 1.34
N THR A 80 16.56 -10.11 2.25
CA THR A 80 16.32 -9.95 3.68
C THR A 80 16.56 -8.49 4.05
N ILE A 81 15.58 -7.87 4.71
CA ILE A 81 15.65 -6.46 5.11
C ILE A 81 15.15 -6.32 6.55
N ASN A 82 15.86 -5.53 7.36
CA ASN A 82 15.44 -5.26 8.74
C ASN A 82 14.53 -4.03 8.78
N ILE A 83 13.25 -4.16 9.13
CA ILE A 83 12.28 -3.06 9.19
C ILE A 83 11.62 -3.00 10.56
N PRO A 84 12.29 -2.38 11.57
CA PRO A 84 11.74 -2.27 12.91
C PRO A 84 10.44 -1.46 12.98
N GLU A 85 10.15 -0.62 11.98
CA GLU A 85 8.90 0.13 11.90
C GLU A 85 7.67 -0.76 11.64
N LEU A 86 7.86 -1.98 11.10
CA LEU A 86 6.78 -2.96 10.88
C LEU A 86 6.55 -3.88 12.08
N HIS A 87 7.47 -3.90 13.03
CA HIS A 87 7.37 -4.71 14.23
C HIS A 87 6.19 -4.23 15.09
N GLY A 88 5.24 -5.12 15.37
CA GLY A 88 4.00 -4.78 16.08
C GLY A 88 3.03 -3.90 15.29
N ALA A 89 3.23 -3.71 13.98
CA ALA A 89 2.45 -2.77 13.18
C ALA A 89 1.50 -3.45 12.19
N ALA A 90 0.23 -3.05 12.23
CA ALA A 90 -0.78 -3.44 11.26
C ALA A 90 -0.68 -2.56 10.02
N CYS A 91 -0.57 -3.16 8.83
CA CYS A 91 -0.57 -2.42 7.57
C CYS A 91 -1.99 -2.27 7.02
N LEU A 92 -2.54 -1.05 7.09
CA LEU A 92 -3.92 -0.75 6.69
C LEU A 92 -4.06 -0.39 5.21
N ALA A 93 -3.01 0.18 4.60
CA ALA A 93 -2.99 0.52 3.18
C ALA A 93 -1.57 0.51 2.60
N SER A 94 -1.46 0.20 1.31
CA SER A 94 -0.25 0.34 0.51
C SER A 94 -0.54 1.01 -0.81
N TYR A 95 0.13 2.12 -1.12
CA TYR A 95 -0.08 2.84 -2.36
C TYR A 95 1.13 3.70 -2.72
N LYS A 96 1.55 3.66 -4.00
CA LYS A 96 2.70 4.41 -4.53
C LYS A 96 3.95 4.30 -3.63
N GLY A 97 4.28 3.10 -3.16
CA GLY A 97 5.49 2.86 -2.36
C GLY A 97 5.45 3.39 -0.92
N TRP A 98 4.29 3.86 -0.47
CA TRP A 98 4.00 4.25 0.91
C TRP A 98 3.07 3.23 1.56
N LEU A 99 3.30 3.00 2.85
CA LEU A 99 2.45 2.21 3.73
C LEU A 99 1.75 3.14 4.72
N LEU A 100 0.49 2.86 5.04
CA LEU A 100 -0.18 3.41 6.21
C LEU A 100 -0.21 2.33 7.28
N LEU A 101 0.50 2.59 8.37
CA LEU A 101 0.69 1.65 9.46
C LEU A 101 -0.04 2.14 10.71
N PHE A 102 -0.57 1.19 11.47
CA PHE A 102 -1.11 1.40 12.80
C PHE A 102 -0.25 0.64 13.82
N ARG A 103 0.12 1.31 14.91
CA ARG A 103 0.83 0.70 16.04
C ARG A 103 0.56 1.47 17.32
N HIS A 104 0.23 0.76 18.41
CA HIS A 104 -0.01 1.33 19.76
C HIS A 104 -0.91 2.59 19.75
N GLY A 105 -2.04 2.55 19.05
CA GLY A 105 -2.97 3.67 18.98
C GLY A 105 -2.52 4.85 18.11
N SER A 106 -1.47 4.68 17.31
CA SER A 106 -0.92 5.72 16.43
C SER A 106 -0.96 5.30 14.97
N LEU A 107 -1.36 6.21 14.09
CA LEU A 107 -1.29 6.04 12.63
C LEU A 107 -0.10 6.81 12.08
N PHE A 108 0.66 6.19 11.18
CA PHE A 108 1.78 6.84 10.52
C PHE A 108 2.00 6.29 9.11
N PHE A 109 2.45 7.15 8.23
CA PHE A 109 2.98 6.76 6.94
C PHE A 109 4.41 6.28 7.07
N PHE A 110 4.76 5.24 6.32
CA PHE A 110 6.12 4.73 6.25
C PHE A 110 6.51 4.36 4.80
N SER A 111 7.71 4.72 4.39
CA SER A 111 8.30 4.31 3.12
C SER A 111 9.50 3.38 3.37
N PRO A 112 9.36 2.05 3.17
CA PRO A 112 10.41 1.07 3.51
C PRO A 112 11.78 1.32 2.90
N PHE A 113 11.81 1.89 1.69
CA PHE A 113 13.05 2.10 0.94
C PHE A 113 13.76 3.41 1.29
N SER A 114 13.03 4.40 1.76
CA SER A 114 13.59 5.68 2.19
C SER A 114 13.74 5.81 3.70
N ARG A 115 13.05 4.95 4.47
CA ARG A 115 12.86 5.06 5.92
C ARG A 115 12.16 6.34 6.35
N ALA A 116 11.50 7.02 5.42
CA ALA A 116 10.72 8.20 5.75
C ALA A 116 9.46 7.79 6.52
N THR A 117 9.20 8.50 7.61
CA THR A 117 8.03 8.34 8.47
C THR A 117 7.31 9.67 8.60
N ILE A 118 5.98 9.66 8.53
CA ILE A 118 5.15 10.84 8.76
C ILE A 118 3.99 10.41 9.66
N GLU A 119 3.99 10.86 10.91
CA GLU A 119 2.94 10.55 11.88
C GLU A 119 1.66 11.34 11.57
N LEU A 120 0.50 10.69 11.66
CA LEU A 120 -0.80 11.36 11.58
C LEU A 120 -1.26 11.78 12.99
N PRO A 121 -2.02 12.88 13.11
CA PRO A 121 -2.53 13.31 14.40
C PRO A 121 -3.64 12.37 14.90
N ASN A 122 -3.75 12.23 16.23
CA ASN A 122 -4.91 11.72 16.97
C ASN A 122 -5.68 10.57 16.29
N CYS A 123 -5.17 9.34 16.35
CA CYS A 123 -5.84 8.18 15.74
C CYS A 123 -7.30 8.06 16.22
N PRO A 124 -8.28 7.91 15.31
CA PRO A 124 -9.70 7.92 15.67
C PRO A 124 -10.20 6.61 16.30
N PHE A 125 -9.36 5.57 16.38
CA PHE A 125 -9.69 4.28 16.97
C PHE A 125 -8.55 3.75 17.83
N ALA A 126 -8.90 2.98 18.86
CA ALA A 126 -7.94 2.47 19.86
C ALA A 126 -7.15 1.25 19.38
N GLU A 127 -7.72 0.43 18.50
CA GLU A 127 -7.14 -0.82 18.02
C GLU A 127 -7.44 -1.03 16.54
N ALA A 128 -6.44 -1.50 15.78
CA ALA A 128 -6.65 -1.95 14.41
C ALA A 128 -7.21 -3.38 14.42
N THR A 129 -8.22 -3.63 13.60
CA THR A 129 -8.86 -4.93 13.43
C THR A 129 -8.99 -5.25 11.95
N ASN A 130 -9.38 -6.49 11.62
CA ASN A 130 -9.65 -6.90 10.24
C ASN A 130 -10.86 -6.17 9.61
N GLU A 131 -11.62 -5.40 10.38
CA GLU A 131 -12.72 -4.55 9.89
C GLU A 131 -12.26 -3.17 9.42
N HIS A 132 -11.00 -2.81 9.68
CA HIS A 132 -10.41 -1.55 9.23
C HIS A 132 -9.78 -1.70 7.85
N VAL A 133 -10.22 -0.88 6.90
CA VAL A 133 -9.60 -0.78 5.57
C VAL A 133 -9.35 0.67 5.24
N ALA A 134 -8.12 0.98 4.82
CA ALA A 134 -7.71 2.33 4.55
C ALA A 134 -7.28 2.55 3.10
N ALA A 135 -7.35 3.80 2.68
CA ALA A 135 -6.82 4.29 1.41
C ALA A 135 -6.38 5.74 1.56
N PHE A 136 -5.53 6.18 0.64
CA PHE A 136 -5.10 7.57 0.57
C PHE A 136 -4.94 8.02 -0.89
N SER A 137 -5.19 9.30 -1.16
CA SER A 137 -5.33 9.84 -2.53
C SER A 137 -4.00 9.97 -3.29
N SER A 138 -2.95 10.38 -2.60
CA SER A 138 -1.64 10.73 -3.16
C SER A 138 -0.52 10.40 -2.18
N ALA A 139 0.75 10.64 -2.53
CA ALA A 139 1.81 10.51 -1.53
C ALA A 139 1.52 11.43 -0.32
N PRO A 140 1.88 11.02 0.91
CA PRO A 140 1.65 11.81 2.12
C PRO A 140 2.44 13.12 2.16
N THR A 141 3.42 13.27 1.27
CA THR A 141 4.17 14.52 1.05
C THR A 141 3.40 15.53 0.19
N SER A 142 2.33 15.12 -0.48
CA SER A 142 1.52 15.99 -1.34
C SER A 142 0.51 16.78 -0.52
N LYS A 143 0.28 18.04 -0.90
CA LYS A 143 -0.61 18.97 -0.18
C LYS A 143 -2.10 18.61 -0.27
N ASP A 144 -2.47 17.83 -1.28
CA ASP A 144 -3.82 17.34 -1.57
C ASP A 144 -4.04 15.89 -1.08
N CYS A 145 -3.13 15.36 -0.26
CA CYS A 145 -3.30 14.04 0.31
C CYS A 145 -4.51 14.01 1.25
N ILE A 146 -5.41 13.07 1.00
CA ILE A 146 -6.56 12.74 1.83
C ILE A 146 -6.38 11.30 2.26
N VAL A 147 -6.54 11.04 3.55
CA VAL A 147 -6.50 9.70 4.13
C VAL A 147 -7.90 9.33 4.57
N THR A 148 -8.27 8.09 4.29
CA THR A 148 -9.55 7.51 4.70
C THR A 148 -9.31 6.19 5.41
N VAL A 149 -10.01 5.96 6.51
CA VAL A 149 -10.10 4.65 7.16
C VAL A 149 -11.58 4.33 7.36
N VAL A 150 -12.04 3.23 6.77
CA VAL A 150 -13.38 2.71 7.03
C VAL A 150 -13.27 1.65 8.10
N ASN A 151 -14.13 1.77 9.11
CA ASN A 151 -14.40 0.76 10.12
C ASN A 151 -15.81 0.22 9.90
N ARG A 152 -15.95 -1.11 9.84
CA ARG A 152 -17.26 -1.76 9.74
C ARG A 152 -17.77 -2.09 11.13
N ILE A 153 -18.84 -1.40 11.54
CA ILE A 153 -19.49 -1.60 12.84
C ILE A 153 -20.46 -2.79 12.77
N SER A 154 -21.20 -2.90 11.66
CA SER A 154 -22.12 -4.01 11.41
C SER A 154 -22.30 -4.27 9.92
N ASP A 155 -23.12 -5.27 9.56
CA ASP A 155 -23.48 -5.55 8.17
C ASP A 155 -24.10 -4.36 7.44
N SER A 156 -24.67 -3.37 8.13
CA SER A 156 -25.37 -2.23 7.50
C SER A 156 -24.75 -0.87 7.88
N GLU A 157 -23.72 -0.86 8.72
CA GLU A 157 -23.17 0.37 9.28
C GLU A 157 -21.65 0.40 9.07
N LEU A 158 -21.20 1.40 8.31
CA LEU A 158 -19.78 1.75 8.22
C LEU A 158 -19.57 3.13 8.84
N GLU A 159 -18.44 3.28 9.48
CA GLU A 159 -17.92 4.56 9.91
C GLU A 159 -16.67 4.89 9.10
N LEU A 160 -16.69 6.02 8.41
CA LEU A 160 -15.53 6.54 7.70
C LEU A 160 -14.89 7.65 8.51
N PHE A 161 -13.63 7.47 8.82
CA PHE A 161 -12.74 8.53 9.27
C PHE A 161 -11.95 9.06 8.09
N PHE A 162 -11.82 10.38 7.97
CA PHE A 162 -10.95 10.98 6.98
C PHE A 162 -10.25 12.22 7.50
N ILE A 163 -9.07 12.51 6.94
CA ILE A 163 -8.28 13.69 7.27
C ILE A 163 -7.53 14.17 6.03
N CYS A 164 -7.50 15.48 5.83
CA CYS A 164 -6.71 16.10 4.77
C CYS A 164 -5.34 16.50 5.31
N ARG A 165 -4.34 16.51 4.43
CA ARG A 165 -2.98 16.93 4.74
C ARG A 165 -2.96 18.31 5.41
N GLY A 166 -2.25 18.43 6.54
CA GLY A 166 -2.15 19.66 7.31
C GLY A 166 -3.31 19.91 8.29
N GLU A 167 -4.36 19.10 8.31
CA GLU A 167 -5.38 19.13 9.35
C GLU A 167 -4.90 18.41 10.63
N SER A 168 -5.39 18.84 11.79
CA SER A 168 -5.02 18.25 13.10
C SER A 168 -6.05 17.29 13.68
N GLU A 169 -7.23 17.20 13.06
CA GLU A 169 -8.37 16.45 13.58
C GLU A 169 -9.04 15.63 12.47
N TRP A 170 -9.46 14.42 12.81
CA TRP A 170 -10.19 13.55 11.89
C TRP A 170 -11.66 13.95 11.83
N SER A 171 -12.21 13.90 10.62
CA SER A 171 -13.64 14.02 10.38
C SER A 171 -14.29 12.65 10.23
N THR A 172 -15.54 12.53 10.65
CA THR A 172 -16.29 11.26 10.60
C THR A 172 -17.53 11.37 9.72
N ARG A 173 -17.83 10.29 8.98
CA ARG A 173 -19.08 10.10 8.22
C ARG A 173 -19.61 8.69 8.40
N CYS A 174 -20.85 8.58 8.85
CA CYS A 174 -21.55 7.31 8.86
C CYS A 174 -22.09 7.00 7.46
N TYR A 175 -22.00 5.73 7.08
CA TYR A 175 -22.66 5.17 5.91
C TYR A 175 -23.95 4.50 6.38
N ASP A 176 -25.09 5.01 5.89
CA ASP A 176 -26.39 4.37 6.03
C ASP A 176 -26.86 3.95 4.63
N GLY A 177 -26.42 2.76 4.22
CA GLY A 177 -26.68 2.25 2.89
C GLY A 177 -26.93 0.75 2.88
N TYR A 178 -26.61 0.12 1.76
CA TYR A 178 -26.86 -1.31 1.58
C TYR A 178 -25.94 -2.15 2.44
N LYS A 179 -26.42 -3.36 2.76
CA LYS A 179 -25.63 -4.33 3.50
C LYS A 179 -24.31 -4.63 2.80
N LEU A 180 -23.23 -4.61 3.55
CA LEU A 180 -21.88 -4.91 3.11
C LEU A 180 -21.28 -6.02 3.97
N SER A 181 -20.53 -6.91 3.33
CA SER A 181 -19.73 -7.92 4.01
C SER A 181 -18.42 -7.31 4.51
N THR A 182 -17.49 -8.10 5.04
CA THR A 182 -16.18 -7.62 5.49
C THR A 182 -15.47 -6.84 4.37
N MET A 183 -15.03 -5.62 4.69
CA MET A 183 -14.25 -4.77 3.79
C MET A 183 -12.89 -5.43 3.54
N THR A 184 -12.40 -5.33 2.32
CA THR A 184 -11.14 -5.98 1.94
C THR A 184 -10.20 -5.06 1.19
N THR A 185 -10.71 -4.04 0.50
CA THR A 185 -9.85 -3.18 -0.33
C THR A 185 -10.45 -1.81 -0.42
N ALA A 186 -9.61 -0.80 -0.24
CA ALA A 186 -9.96 0.58 -0.51
C ALA A 186 -8.97 1.18 -1.52
N LEU A 187 -9.45 2.11 -2.33
CA LEU A 187 -8.60 2.86 -3.25
C LEU A 187 -9.18 4.22 -3.58
N PHE A 188 -8.30 5.15 -3.95
CA PHE A 188 -8.69 6.44 -4.51
C PHE A 188 -8.72 6.37 -6.05
N CYS A 189 -9.81 6.87 -6.62
CA CYS A 189 -10.17 6.78 -8.02
C CYS A 189 -10.56 8.15 -8.59
N GLU A 190 -10.24 8.34 -9.87
CA GLU A 190 -10.79 9.43 -10.68
C GLU A 190 -10.59 10.85 -10.11
N GLY A 191 -9.59 11.03 -9.23
CA GLY A 191 -9.23 12.32 -8.66
C GLY A 191 -10.20 12.86 -7.61
N LYS A 192 -11.28 12.13 -7.29
CA LYS A 192 -12.29 12.62 -6.34
C LYS A 192 -13.02 11.55 -5.52
N GLU A 193 -12.98 10.27 -5.89
CA GLU A 193 -13.78 9.22 -5.24
C GLU A 193 -12.91 8.19 -4.51
N PHE A 194 -13.29 7.83 -3.28
CA PHE A 194 -12.78 6.66 -2.57
C PHE A 194 -13.73 5.49 -2.75
N HIS A 195 -13.20 4.36 -3.19
CA HIS A 195 -13.93 3.13 -3.48
C HIS A 195 -13.57 2.08 -2.43
N PHE A 196 -14.57 1.51 -1.76
CA PHE A 196 -14.41 0.47 -0.75
C PHE A 196 -15.10 -0.81 -1.20
N LEU A 197 -14.36 -1.91 -1.24
CA LEU A 197 -14.79 -3.20 -1.76
C LEU A 197 -14.86 -4.24 -0.65
N ASP A 198 -16.00 -4.92 -0.56
CA ASP A 198 -16.16 -6.07 0.33
C ASP A 198 -15.67 -7.38 -0.31
N VAL A 199 -15.66 -8.46 0.47
CA VAL A 199 -15.36 -9.83 0.00
C VAL A 199 -16.22 -10.24 -1.21
N ASP A 200 -17.49 -9.81 -1.25
CA ASP A 200 -18.51 -10.14 -2.27
C ASP A 200 -18.50 -9.24 -3.52
N ASN A 201 -17.58 -8.27 -3.55
CA ASN A 201 -17.40 -7.23 -4.56
C ASN A 201 -18.56 -6.24 -4.67
N ARG A 202 -19.28 -6.02 -3.56
CA ARG A 202 -20.09 -4.82 -3.40
C ARG A 202 -19.16 -3.63 -3.19
N LEU A 203 -19.58 -2.49 -3.69
CA LEU A 203 -18.79 -1.27 -3.76
C LEU A 203 -19.54 -0.13 -3.06
N ALA A 204 -18.94 0.39 -2.00
CA ALA A 204 -19.31 1.67 -1.41
C ALA A 204 -18.38 2.77 -1.96
N ILE A 205 -18.95 3.93 -2.29
CA ILE A 205 -18.21 5.04 -2.88
C ILE A 205 -18.40 6.27 -2.01
N PHE A 206 -17.30 6.90 -1.62
CA PHE A 206 -17.29 8.18 -0.92
C PHE A 206 -16.71 9.25 -1.82
N ASP A 207 -17.46 10.32 -2.05
CA ASP A 207 -16.99 11.47 -2.82
C ASP A 207 -16.24 12.43 -1.88
N SER A 208 -14.95 12.63 -2.17
CA SER A 208 -14.06 13.43 -1.35
C SER A 208 -14.19 14.94 -1.58
N GLU A 209 -14.91 15.39 -2.61
CA GLU A 209 -15.21 16.80 -2.82
C GLU A 209 -16.49 17.18 -2.06
N THR A 210 -17.56 16.41 -2.24
CA THR A 210 -18.84 16.65 -1.55
C THR A 210 -18.84 16.16 -0.10
N LYS A 211 -17.90 15.29 0.27
CA LYS A 211 -17.81 14.62 1.58
C LYS A 211 -19.06 13.79 1.90
N GLU A 212 -19.65 13.18 0.87
CA GLU A 212 -20.85 12.36 0.96
C GLU A 212 -20.65 10.95 0.41
N TRP A 213 -21.41 10.01 0.97
CA TRP A 213 -21.53 8.67 0.42
C TRP A 213 -22.43 8.65 -0.81
N ASN A 214 -22.01 7.93 -1.83
CA ASN A 214 -22.86 7.59 -2.95
C ASN A 214 -24.00 6.66 -2.48
N ARG A 215 -25.22 6.96 -2.91
CA ARG A 215 -26.43 6.25 -2.48
C ARG A 215 -26.82 5.07 -3.37
N TYR A 216 -26.07 4.79 -4.44
CA TYR A 216 -26.35 3.67 -5.33
C TYR A 216 -25.68 2.38 -4.83
N ASN A 217 -26.36 1.26 -5.04
CA ASN A 217 -25.79 -0.07 -4.81
C ASN A 217 -24.99 -0.52 -6.03
N TYR A 218 -23.68 -0.67 -5.88
CA TYR A 218 -22.84 -1.21 -6.92
C TYR A 218 -22.31 -2.59 -6.55
N ARG A 219 -22.31 -3.50 -7.52
CA ARG A 219 -21.58 -4.76 -7.45
C ARG A 219 -20.69 -4.89 -8.67
N ILE A 220 -19.40 -5.13 -8.45
CA ILE A 220 -18.46 -5.37 -9.53
C ILE A 220 -18.76 -6.72 -10.16
N CYS A 221 -19.09 -6.69 -11.44
CA CYS A 221 -19.29 -7.87 -12.28
C CYS A 221 -18.09 -8.05 -13.21
N ARG A 222 -17.82 -9.30 -13.60
CA ARG A 222 -16.91 -9.56 -14.72
C ARG A 222 -17.59 -9.11 -16.00
N GLU A 223 -16.84 -8.43 -16.87
CA GLU A 223 -17.32 -8.05 -18.19
C GLU A 223 -17.83 -9.29 -18.95
N ARG A 224 -19.10 -9.27 -19.37
CA ARG A 224 -19.74 -10.33 -20.17
C ARG A 224 -20.10 -9.70 -21.51
N SER A 225 -19.30 -10.01 -22.54
CA SER A 225 -19.39 -9.58 -23.96
C SER A 225 -19.39 -8.06 -24.24
N ARG A 226 -18.91 -7.70 -25.45
CA ARG A 226 -18.86 -6.33 -26.00
C ARG A 226 -20.22 -5.81 -26.46
N ASP A 227 -21.31 -6.26 -25.85
CA ASP A 227 -22.63 -5.70 -26.13
C ASP A 227 -22.77 -4.40 -25.33
N GLN A 228 -23.47 -3.41 -25.89
CA GLN A 228 -23.57 -2.08 -25.28
C GLN A 228 -24.00 -2.20 -23.81
N PRO A 229 -23.26 -1.59 -22.87
CA PRO A 229 -23.59 -1.67 -21.46
C PRO A 229 -24.99 -1.10 -21.25
N ALA A 230 -25.84 -1.86 -20.57
CA ALA A 230 -27.15 -1.38 -20.14
C ALA A 230 -26.98 -0.06 -19.35
N SER A 231 -28.00 0.79 -19.33
CA SER A 231 -27.97 2.08 -18.60
C SER A 231 -27.67 1.97 -17.10
N SER A 232 -27.78 0.78 -16.52
CA SER A 232 -27.44 0.47 -15.12
C SER A 232 -25.98 0.08 -14.88
N VAL A 233 -25.14 0.04 -15.91
CA VAL A 233 -23.74 -0.39 -15.83
C VAL A 233 -22.81 0.83 -15.81
N ARG A 234 -22.10 1.02 -14.69
CA ARG A 234 -20.99 1.97 -14.59
C ARG A 234 -19.69 1.24 -14.92
N THR A 235 -18.96 1.71 -15.92
CA THR A 235 -17.60 1.23 -16.21
C THR A 235 -16.61 1.88 -15.25
N LEU A 236 -15.83 1.06 -14.55
CA LEU A 236 -14.76 1.54 -13.67
C LEU A 236 -13.47 1.74 -14.47
N SER A 237 -12.68 2.74 -14.11
CA SER A 237 -11.38 3.01 -14.75
C SER A 237 -10.27 2.03 -14.35
N TYR A 238 -10.58 0.93 -13.66
CA TYR A 238 -9.61 -0.01 -13.11
C TYR A 238 -10.13 -1.45 -13.12
N VAL A 239 -9.20 -2.39 -13.13
CA VAL A 239 -9.49 -3.82 -13.03
C VAL A 239 -9.08 -4.37 -11.67
N VAL A 240 -9.89 -5.26 -11.10
CA VAL A 240 -9.60 -5.92 -9.82
C VAL A 240 -9.03 -7.32 -10.08
N ARG A 241 -7.85 -7.59 -9.50
CA ARG A 241 -7.24 -8.92 -9.45
C ARG A 241 -7.38 -9.49 -8.04
N LYS A 242 -7.79 -10.75 -7.96
CA LYS A 242 -7.96 -11.51 -6.72
C LYS A 242 -7.01 -12.69 -6.71
N ASN A 243 -6.75 -13.23 -5.52
CA ASN A 243 -5.97 -14.45 -5.32
C ASN A 243 -4.56 -14.36 -5.94
N VAL A 244 -4.00 -13.15 -6.03
CA VAL A 244 -2.70 -12.90 -6.66
C VAL A 244 -1.58 -13.53 -5.83
N PHE A 245 -1.68 -13.45 -4.50
CA PHE A 245 -0.74 -14.11 -3.62
C PHE A 245 -0.88 -15.62 -3.69
N GLN A 246 -2.10 -16.17 -3.56
CA GLN A 246 -2.35 -17.61 -3.68
C GLN A 246 -1.81 -18.19 -5.01
N ASP A 247 -2.11 -17.52 -6.13
CA ASP A 247 -1.66 -17.93 -7.47
C ASP A 247 -0.13 -17.90 -7.58
N LYS A 248 0.55 -16.95 -6.94
CA LYS A 248 2.02 -16.89 -6.94
C LYS A 248 2.65 -17.90 -5.98
N ASN A 249 2.08 -18.08 -4.79
CA ASN A 249 2.58 -19.02 -3.79
C ASN A 249 2.58 -20.46 -4.32
N THR A 250 1.45 -20.89 -4.91
CA THR A 250 1.29 -22.22 -5.53
C THR A 250 2.24 -22.45 -6.71
N ARG A 251 2.61 -21.39 -7.44
CA ARG A 251 3.34 -21.53 -8.71
C ARG A 251 4.85 -21.43 -8.63
N LYS A 252 5.44 -20.91 -7.55
CA LYS A 252 6.92 -20.74 -7.43
C LYS A 252 7.47 -20.11 -6.14
N MET A 253 6.63 -19.62 -5.23
CA MET A 253 7.10 -18.77 -4.13
C MET A 253 7.51 -19.56 -2.88
N GLY A 254 6.81 -20.68 -2.57
CA GLY A 254 7.12 -21.54 -1.43
C GLY A 254 7.29 -20.77 -0.11
N LEU A 255 6.40 -19.79 0.11
CA LEU A 255 6.54 -18.82 1.19
C LEU A 255 5.80 -19.18 2.46
N LEU A 256 4.69 -19.88 2.30
CA LEU A 256 3.94 -20.43 3.40
C LEU A 256 4.35 -21.88 3.58
N GLU A 257 4.69 -22.23 4.80
CA GLU A 257 4.67 -23.61 5.26
C GLU A 257 3.21 -24.06 5.43
N GLU A 258 2.99 -25.38 5.54
CA GLU A 258 1.65 -25.98 5.53
C GLU A 258 0.74 -25.47 6.66
N ASN A 259 1.35 -25.01 7.76
CA ASN A 259 0.67 -24.51 8.96
C ASN A 259 0.69 -22.99 9.09
N ASP A 260 1.22 -22.25 8.11
CA ASP A 260 1.25 -20.78 8.17
C ASP A 260 -0.09 -20.20 7.73
N SER A 261 -0.53 -19.16 8.43
CA SER A 261 -1.59 -18.27 7.97
C SER A 261 -0.99 -16.96 7.47
N ILE A 262 -1.69 -16.28 6.56
CA ILE A 262 -1.25 -14.96 6.09
C ILE A 262 -2.43 -14.05 5.79
N SER A 263 -2.33 -12.80 6.23
CA SER A 263 -3.17 -11.72 5.74
C SER A 263 -2.34 -10.75 4.92
N THR A 264 -2.88 -10.32 3.77
CA THR A 264 -2.14 -9.48 2.82
C THR A 264 -2.82 -8.13 2.64
N CYS A 265 -2.03 -7.06 2.61
CA CYS A 265 -2.47 -5.74 2.20
C CYS A 265 -2.26 -5.58 0.69
N GLY A 266 -3.37 -5.39 -0.02
CA GLY A 266 -3.39 -5.11 -1.46
C GLY A 266 -2.79 -3.75 -1.84
N THR A 267 -2.74 -3.47 -3.14
CA THR A 267 -2.29 -2.17 -3.65
C THR A 267 -2.87 -1.88 -5.03
N ALA A 268 -2.74 -0.64 -5.50
CA ALA A 268 -3.18 -0.21 -6.83
C ALA A 268 -1.99 0.28 -7.69
N ILE A 269 -1.69 -0.44 -8.76
CA ILE A 269 -0.59 -0.14 -9.69
C ILE A 269 -1.12 0.43 -11.02
N PRO A 270 -0.31 1.19 -11.77
CA PRO A 270 -0.67 1.61 -13.13
C PRO A 270 -0.93 0.42 -14.05
N HIS A 271 -1.95 0.52 -14.91
CA HIS A 271 -2.22 -0.52 -15.89
C HIS A 271 -1.25 -0.40 -17.10
N PRO A 272 -0.68 -1.50 -17.62
CA PRO A 272 0.34 -1.45 -18.67
C PRO A 272 -0.20 -1.12 -20.08
N LYS A 273 -1.49 -1.33 -20.33
CA LYS A 273 -2.14 -1.09 -21.64
C LYS A 273 -3.29 -0.10 -21.43
N GLY A 274 -3.25 1.11 -21.99
CA GLY A 274 -4.07 2.26 -21.57
C GLY A 274 -5.61 2.17 -21.66
N GLU A 275 -6.21 0.98 -21.79
CA GLU A 275 -7.65 0.75 -21.73
C GLU A 275 -8.23 0.98 -20.32
N PHE A 276 -7.46 0.62 -19.28
CA PHE A 276 -7.75 0.96 -17.89
C PHE A 276 -6.62 1.82 -17.33
N HIS A 277 -6.91 2.62 -16.31
CA HIS A 277 -5.87 3.41 -15.63
C HIS A 277 -5.07 2.56 -14.64
N ARG A 278 -5.71 1.60 -13.95
CA ARG A 278 -5.08 0.87 -12.84
C ARG A 278 -5.44 -0.61 -12.78
N ILE A 279 -4.55 -1.38 -12.16
CA ILE A 279 -4.80 -2.73 -11.65
C ILE A 279 -4.85 -2.63 -10.12
N VAL A 280 -5.93 -3.12 -9.52
CA VAL A 280 -6.11 -3.21 -8.08
C VAL A 280 -5.87 -4.66 -7.67
N ILE A 281 -4.84 -4.89 -6.87
CA ILE A 281 -4.59 -6.17 -6.22
C ILE A 281 -5.36 -6.17 -4.92
N LYS A 282 -6.32 -7.08 -4.79
CA LYS A 282 -7.16 -7.21 -3.60
C LYS A 282 -6.35 -7.79 -2.43
N SER A 283 -6.64 -7.34 -1.22
CA SER A 283 -6.19 -8.01 0.00
C SER A 283 -6.77 -9.42 0.08
N GLU A 284 -5.99 -10.34 0.64
CA GLU A 284 -6.32 -11.75 0.82
C GLU A 284 -6.10 -12.14 2.29
N SER A 285 -6.99 -12.96 2.85
CA SER A 285 -6.77 -13.65 4.13
C SER A 285 -6.76 -15.15 3.87
N ILE A 286 -5.72 -15.83 4.35
CA ILE A 286 -5.51 -17.26 4.19
C ILE A 286 -5.31 -17.83 5.58
N GLU A 287 -6.24 -18.70 5.96
CA GLU A 287 -6.18 -19.43 7.22
C GLU A 287 -5.24 -20.65 7.08
N ALA A 288 -4.61 -21.04 8.19
CA ALA A 288 -3.81 -22.25 8.25
C ALA A 288 -4.71 -23.50 8.08
N ALA A 289 -4.15 -24.57 7.50
CA ALA A 289 -4.89 -25.82 7.29
C ALA A 289 -5.27 -26.51 8.62
N ALA A 290 -4.46 -26.33 9.66
CA ALA A 290 -4.73 -26.77 11.03
C ALA A 290 -4.06 -25.83 12.04
N THR A 291 -4.75 -25.51 13.14
CA THR A 291 -4.16 -24.75 14.25
C THR A 291 -3.23 -25.66 15.04
N GLN A 292 -1.93 -25.46 14.92
CA GLN A 292 -0.89 -26.18 15.65
C GLN A 292 -0.08 -25.21 16.52
N PRO A 293 0.60 -25.66 17.59
CA PRO A 293 1.35 -24.78 18.49
C PRO A 293 2.45 -23.95 17.80
N GLU A 294 2.91 -24.36 16.61
CA GLU A 294 3.96 -23.72 15.82
C GLU A 294 3.40 -22.92 14.63
N SER A 295 2.08 -22.68 14.56
CA SER A 295 1.48 -21.92 13.44
C SER A 295 1.87 -20.45 13.54
N ARG A 296 2.51 -19.91 12.49
CA ARG A 296 2.81 -18.49 12.41
C ARG A 296 1.67 -17.72 11.74
N HIS A 297 1.45 -16.49 12.16
CA HIS A 297 0.63 -15.54 11.43
C HIS A 297 1.50 -14.51 10.72
N LEU A 298 1.60 -14.64 9.40
CA LEU A 298 2.38 -13.72 8.58
C LEU A 298 1.51 -12.55 8.09
N LYS A 299 2.17 -11.42 7.86
CA LYS A 299 1.62 -10.30 7.10
C LYS A 299 2.35 -10.16 5.78
N GLY A 300 1.59 -9.91 4.73
CA GLY A 300 2.09 -9.64 3.39
C GLY A 300 1.67 -8.27 2.90
N VAL A 301 2.52 -7.56 2.15
CA VAL A 301 2.15 -6.26 1.57
C VAL A 301 2.65 -6.19 0.14
N TRP A 302 1.71 -5.95 -0.79
CA TRP A 302 2.07 -5.58 -2.16
C TRP A 302 2.53 -4.13 -2.18
N ILE A 303 3.75 -3.85 -2.64
CA ILE A 303 4.32 -2.51 -2.61
C ILE A 303 5.07 -2.19 -3.89
N GLN A 304 4.92 -0.96 -4.39
CA GLN A 304 5.73 -0.48 -5.50
C GLN A 304 7.15 -0.15 -5.00
N PRO A 305 8.21 -0.68 -5.65
CA PRO A 305 9.60 -0.50 -5.24
C PRO A 305 10.12 0.91 -5.57
N ILE A 306 9.62 1.93 -4.87
CA ILE A 306 9.92 3.34 -5.13
C ILE A 306 10.68 3.94 -3.95
N TYR A 307 11.78 4.62 -4.25
CA TYR A 307 12.50 5.44 -3.28
C TYR A 307 12.00 6.88 -3.35
N PHE A 308 11.66 7.45 -2.18
CA PHE A 308 11.28 8.86 -2.04
C PHE A 308 12.36 9.61 -1.26
N TYR A 309 12.78 10.77 -1.77
CA TYR A 309 13.50 11.70 -0.92
C TYR A 309 12.47 12.52 -0.13
N VAL A 310 12.52 12.41 1.19
CA VAL A 310 11.67 13.17 2.11
C VAL A 310 12.58 14.04 2.95
N PRO A 311 12.41 15.38 2.92
CA PRO A 311 13.20 16.28 3.74
C PRO A 311 13.04 15.95 5.23
N PRO A 312 14.12 15.99 6.03
CA PRO A 312 14.03 15.86 7.48
C PRO A 312 13.06 16.90 8.08
N GLY A 313 12.27 16.49 9.07
CA GLY A 313 11.34 17.37 9.78
C GLY A 313 9.99 17.60 9.08
N LEU A 314 9.70 16.91 7.98
CA LEU A 314 8.38 16.94 7.38
C LEU A 314 7.36 16.22 8.31
N THR A 315 6.43 16.96 8.87
CA THR A 315 5.33 16.46 9.74
C THR A 315 4.06 16.23 8.94
N TRP A 316 2.93 15.84 9.57
CA TRP A 316 1.60 15.90 8.92
C TRP A 316 1.25 17.32 8.43
#